data_AF-A0A537CPF6-F1
#
_entry.id   AF-A0A537CPF6-F1
#
_cell.length_a   1.000
_cell.length_b   1.000
_cell.length_c   1.000
_cell.angle_alpha   90.00
_cell.angle_beta   90.00
_cell.angle_gamma   90.00
#
_symmetry.space_group_name_H-M   'P 1'
#
loop_
_entity.id
_entity.type
_entity.pdbx_description
1 polymer ?
#
loop_
_entity_poly.entity_id
_entity_poly.type
_entity_poly.pdbx_seq_one_letter_code
_entity_poly.pdbx_strand_id
1 'polypeptide(L)'
;DEEGHIGHGAILHGCVVQKNALVGMNAVVNDNAVIGESAIVAAMAFVKAGMIVPPRTLVAGVPAKVVRTLTDQELAWKIEGTRSYQELARRSLATMRETEALSVPEPGRKRIELPELLPLSTIKAKRS
;
A
#
# COMPACT_ATOMS: atom_id res chain seq x y z
N ASP A 1 9.42 -13.92 -2.01
CA ASP A 1 8.98 -15.02 -1.13
C ASP A 1 7.47 -14.89 -0.87
N GLU A 2 6.87 -15.73 -0.05
CA GLU A 2 5.42 -15.80 0.19
C GLU A 2 4.87 -14.64 1.05
N GLU A 3 3.56 -14.37 0.98
CA GLU A 3 2.86 -13.40 1.85
C GLU A 3 3.38 -11.94 1.78
N GLY A 4 4.09 -11.60 0.70
CA GLY A 4 4.54 -10.24 0.44
C GLY A 4 3.39 -9.28 0.14
N HIS A 5 3.50 -8.03 0.59
CA HIS A 5 2.52 -6.98 0.33
C HIS A 5 3.19 -5.82 -0.41
N ILE A 6 2.85 -5.63 -1.69
CA ILE A 6 3.39 -4.55 -2.51
C ILE A 6 2.35 -3.45 -2.63
N GLY A 7 2.65 -2.30 -2.02
CA GLY A 7 1.78 -1.14 -2.00
C GLY A 7 1.64 -0.49 -3.38
N HIS A 8 0.55 0.25 -3.54
CA HIS A 8 0.20 0.95 -4.77
C HIS A 8 1.35 1.82 -5.27
N GLY A 9 1.70 1.68 -6.56
CA GLY A 9 2.75 2.49 -7.19
C GLY A 9 4.17 2.24 -6.70
N ALA A 10 4.42 1.19 -5.90
CA ALA A 10 5.78 0.82 -5.53
C ALA A 10 6.58 0.35 -6.75
N ILE A 11 7.87 0.70 -6.80
CA ILE A 11 8.80 0.32 -7.85
C ILE A 11 9.81 -0.66 -7.27
N LEU A 12 9.83 -1.88 -7.81
CA LEU A 12 10.79 -2.92 -7.45
C LEU A 12 11.72 -3.16 -8.63
N HIS A 13 13.03 -3.08 -8.41
CA HIS A 13 14.03 -3.31 -9.45
C HIS A 13 15.13 -4.23 -8.92
N GLY A 14 15.23 -5.45 -9.44
CA GLY A 14 16.30 -6.39 -9.11
C GLY A 14 16.47 -6.77 -7.63
N CYS A 15 15.42 -6.64 -6.80
CA CYS A 15 15.50 -6.84 -5.35
C CYS A 15 14.87 -8.17 -4.89
N VAL A 16 15.16 -8.57 -3.65
CA VAL A 16 14.54 -9.72 -2.98
C VAL A 16 13.61 -9.22 -1.88
N VAL A 17 12.33 -9.60 -1.97
CA VAL A 17 11.34 -9.37 -0.91
C VAL A 17 11.08 -10.70 -0.19
N GLN A 18 11.52 -10.79 1.07
CA GLN A 18 11.36 -11.99 1.89
C GLN A 18 9.95 -12.14 2.45
N LYS A 19 9.70 -13.28 3.11
CA LYS A 19 8.38 -13.68 3.57
C LYS A 19 7.71 -12.59 4.39
N ASN A 20 6.42 -12.38 4.15
CA ASN A 20 5.60 -11.46 4.94
C ASN A 20 6.10 -10.00 4.96
N ALA A 21 7.04 -9.59 4.11
CA ALA A 21 7.49 -8.19 4.03
C ALA A 21 6.41 -7.30 3.39
N LEU A 22 6.41 -6.01 3.76
CA LEU A 22 5.54 -5.00 3.19
C LEU A 22 6.37 -3.88 2.56
N VAL A 23 6.09 -3.58 1.29
CA VAL A 23 6.63 -2.43 0.60
C VAL A 23 5.54 -1.37 0.50
N GLY A 24 5.74 -0.24 1.17
CA GLY A 24 4.77 0.85 1.22
C GLY A 24 4.51 1.46 -0.17
N MET A 25 3.34 2.07 -0.30
CA MET A 25 2.94 2.73 -1.55
C MET A 25 3.99 3.76 -2.01
N ASN A 26 4.23 3.82 -3.32
CA ASN A 26 5.21 4.70 -3.98
C ASN A 26 6.65 4.59 -3.45
N ALA A 27 7.00 3.53 -2.71
CA ALA A 27 8.39 3.26 -2.36
C ALA A 27 9.17 2.73 -3.58
N VAL A 28 10.48 2.95 -3.58
CA VAL A 28 11.40 2.44 -4.60
C VAL A 28 12.42 1.53 -3.93
N VAL A 29 12.58 0.31 -4.44
CA VAL A 29 13.56 -0.67 -3.96
C VAL A 29 14.48 -1.08 -5.11
N ASN A 30 15.76 -0.70 -5.01
CA ASN A 30 16.76 -0.89 -6.05
C ASN A 30 17.46 -2.26 -6.03
N ASP A 31 18.29 -2.47 -7.05
CA ASP A 31 18.99 -3.71 -7.36
C ASP A 31 19.72 -4.33 -6.17
N ASN A 32 19.61 -5.64 -6.04
CA ASN A 32 20.28 -6.45 -5.02
C ASN A 32 19.94 -6.07 -3.57
N ALA A 33 18.96 -5.19 -3.34
CA ALA A 33 18.44 -4.96 -2.00
C ALA A 33 17.68 -6.20 -1.51
N VAL A 34 17.76 -6.48 -0.21
CA VAL A 34 17.01 -7.55 0.44
C VAL A 34 16.12 -6.94 1.50
N ILE A 35 14.80 -7.05 1.32
CA ILE A 35 13.82 -6.67 2.32
C ILE A 35 13.58 -7.87 3.22
N GLY A 36 14.05 -7.78 4.47
CA GLY A 36 14.01 -8.86 5.45
C GLY A 36 12.61 -9.37 5.78
N GLU A 37 12.53 -10.59 6.31
CA GLU A 37 11.27 -11.21 6.71
C GLU A 37 10.45 -10.28 7.62
N SER A 38 9.17 -10.08 7.27
CA SER A 38 8.25 -9.21 8.00
C SER A 38 8.72 -7.76 8.18
N ALA A 39 9.71 -7.29 7.42
CA ALA A 39 10.12 -5.89 7.42
C ALA A 39 9.08 -5.02 6.71
N ILE A 40 9.00 -3.75 7.11
CA ILE A 40 8.12 -2.74 6.52
C ILE A 40 8.97 -1.64 5.92
N VAL A 41 8.87 -1.44 4.61
CA VAL A 41 9.33 -0.24 3.91
C VAL A 41 8.21 0.79 3.96
N ALA A 42 8.46 1.95 4.55
CA ALA A 42 7.46 3.02 4.63
C ALA A 42 7.08 3.54 3.23
N ALA A 43 5.90 4.15 3.13
CA ALA A 43 5.48 4.84 1.92
C ALA A 43 6.51 5.90 1.49
N MET A 44 6.69 6.09 0.19
CA MET A 44 7.63 7.06 -0.39
C MET A 44 9.12 6.85 -0.02
N ALA A 45 9.51 5.71 0.55
CA ALA A 45 10.90 5.44 0.90
C ALA A 45 11.75 5.02 -0.32
N PHE A 46 13.05 5.33 -0.29
CA PHE A 46 14.01 4.93 -1.33
C PHE A 46 15.07 3.99 -0.75
N VAL A 47 14.93 2.69 -0.98
CA VAL A 47 15.88 1.66 -0.55
C VAL A 47 16.97 1.53 -1.63
N LYS A 48 18.21 1.87 -1.24
CA LYS A 48 19.36 1.86 -2.14
C LYS A 48 19.74 0.45 -2.59
N ALA A 49 20.43 0.37 -3.73
CA ALA A 49 20.98 -0.88 -4.23
C ALA A 49 21.88 -1.57 -3.18
N GLY A 50 21.77 -2.89 -3.07
CA GLY A 50 22.52 -3.73 -2.13
C GLY A 50 22.15 -3.55 -0.65
N MET A 51 21.16 -2.72 -0.31
CA MET A 51 20.76 -2.53 1.08
C MET A 51 20.07 -3.79 1.63
N ILE A 52 20.59 -4.30 2.74
CA ILE A 52 19.97 -5.40 3.49
C ILE A 52 19.15 -4.80 4.63
N VAL A 53 17.82 -4.87 4.52
CA VAL A 53 16.90 -4.45 5.57
C VAL A 53 16.71 -5.61 6.55
N PRO A 54 16.99 -5.43 7.85
CA PRO A 54 16.84 -6.51 8.82
C PRO A 54 15.38 -6.97 8.97
N PRO A 55 15.14 -8.24 9.32
CA PRO A 55 13.79 -8.74 9.60
C PRO A 55 13.08 -7.92 10.69
N ARG A 56 11.74 -7.83 10.58
CA ARG A 56 10.87 -7.16 11.56
C ARG A 56 11.28 -5.72 11.88
N THR A 57 11.84 -4.99 10.92
CA THR A 57 12.16 -3.56 11.09
C THR A 57 11.32 -2.67 10.20
N LEU A 58 11.09 -1.44 10.66
CA LEU A 58 10.58 -0.34 9.86
C LEU A 58 11.75 0.43 9.26
N VAL A 59 11.79 0.54 7.93
CA VAL A 59 12.74 1.37 7.19
C VAL A 59 11.99 2.50 6.49
N ALA A 60 12.52 3.73 6.54
CA ALA A 60 11.84 4.90 5.98
C ALA A 60 12.82 5.98 5.48
N GLY A 61 12.33 6.86 4.60
CA GLY A 61 13.06 8.04 4.12
C GLY A 61 13.72 7.88 2.76
N VAL A 62 14.37 8.95 2.30
CA VAL A 62 15.10 9.04 1.03
C VAL A 62 16.49 9.65 1.29
N PRO A 63 17.57 8.85 1.32
CA PRO A 63 17.59 7.39 1.28
C PRO A 63 17.03 6.77 2.56
N ALA A 64 16.49 5.56 2.43
CA ALA A 64 15.84 4.85 3.52
C ALA A 64 16.85 4.46 4.61
N LYS A 65 16.45 4.61 5.87
CA LYS A 65 17.21 4.20 7.06
C LYS A 65 16.33 3.36 7.97
N VAL A 66 16.95 2.42 8.69
CA VAL A 66 16.25 1.68 9.74
C VAL A 66 15.82 2.67 10.82
N VAL A 67 14.52 2.70 11.11
CA VAL A 67 13.94 3.60 12.10
C VAL A 67 13.86 2.88 13.45
N ARG A 68 13.29 1.68 13.46
CA ARG A 68 13.06 0.87 14.66
C ARG A 68 12.63 -0.56 14.31
N THR A 69 12.60 -1.42 15.31
CA THR A 69 11.94 -2.73 15.25
C THR A 69 10.41 -2.56 15.31
N LEU A 70 9.69 -3.48 14.68
CA LEU A 70 8.23 -3.55 14.71
C LEU A 70 7.75 -4.20 16.01
N THR A 71 6.64 -3.70 16.53
CA THR A 71 5.93 -4.34 17.64
C THR A 71 5.13 -5.55 17.15
N ASP A 72 4.76 -6.45 18.06
CA ASP A 72 3.89 -7.58 17.70
C ASP A 72 2.51 -7.13 17.20
N GLN A 73 2.01 -6.00 17.71
CA GLN A 73 0.75 -5.42 17.24
C GLN A 73 0.85 -4.95 15.79
N GLU A 74 1.96 -4.30 15.41
CA GLU A 74 2.20 -3.88 14.03
C GLU A 74 2.35 -5.07 13.09
N LEU A 75 3.00 -6.14 13.54
CA LEU A 75 3.13 -7.37 12.78
C LEU A 75 1.78 -8.05 12.55
N ALA A 76 0.96 -8.19 13.59
CA ALA A 76 -0.38 -8.75 13.51
C ALA A 76 -1.28 -7.92 12.57
N TRP A 77 -1.25 -6.59 12.70
CA TRP A 77 -1.96 -5.67 11.82
C TRP A 77 -1.55 -5.85 10.35
N LYS A 78 -0.24 -5.95 10.06
CA LYS A 78 0.27 -6.17 8.70
C LYS A 78 -0.22 -7.50 8.11
N ILE A 79 -0.19 -8.57 8.90
CA ILE A 79 -0.63 -9.90 8.46
C ILE A 79 -2.11 -9.86 8.08
N GLU A 80 -2.95 -9.27 8.93
CA GLU A 80 -4.39 -9.15 8.66
C GLU A 80 -4.67 -8.26 7.43
N GLY A 81 -3.92 -7.16 7.28
CA GLY A 81 -4.00 -6.32 6.08
C GLY A 81 -3.63 -7.07 4.80
N THR A 82 -2.62 -7.95 4.86
CA THR A 82 -2.21 -8.81 3.73
C THR A 82 -3.30 -9.83 3.39
N ARG A 83 -3.86 -10.48 4.41
CA ARG A 83 -4.96 -11.43 4.27
C ARG A 83 -6.18 -10.80 3.62
N SER A 84 -6.52 -9.57 4.00
CA SER A 84 -7.62 -8.81 3.41
C SER A 84 -7.45 -8.62 1.90
N TYR A 85 -6.25 -8.30 1.44
CA TYR A 85 -5.96 -8.16 -0.01
C TYR A 85 -6.00 -9.49 -0.75
N GLN A 86 -5.52 -10.58 -0.14
CA GLN A 86 -5.66 -11.91 -0.72
C GLN A 86 -7.14 -12.29 -0.87
N GLU A 87 -7.96 -11.96 0.12
CA GLU A 87 -9.40 -12.22 0.04
C GLU A 87 -10.09 -11.37 -1.03
N LEU A 88 -9.71 -10.11 -1.19
CA LEU A 88 -10.17 -9.28 -2.30
C LEU A 88 -9.82 -9.91 -3.65
N ALA A 89 -8.62 -10.46 -3.80
CA ALA A 89 -8.20 -11.16 -5.02
C ALA A 89 -9.03 -12.43 -5.26
N ARG A 90 -9.24 -13.28 -4.24
CA ARG A 90 -10.09 -14.47 -4.34
C ARG A 90 -11.53 -14.11 -4.72
N ARG A 91 -12.12 -13.15 -4.02
CA ARG A 91 -13.47 -12.64 -4.32
C ARG A 91 -13.55 -12.13 -5.75
N SER A 92 -12.57 -11.31 -6.16
CA SER A 92 -12.49 -10.78 -7.52
C SER A 92 -12.49 -11.91 -8.56
N LEU A 93 -11.62 -12.91 -8.41
CA LEU A 93 -11.58 -14.07 -9.31
C LEU A 93 -12.88 -14.87 -9.33
N ALA A 94 -13.54 -15.01 -8.18
CA ALA A 94 -14.79 -15.77 -8.06
C ALA A 94 -16.01 -15.03 -8.63
N THR A 95 -16.01 -13.69 -8.62
CA THR A 95 -17.20 -12.88 -8.96
C THR A 95 -17.03 -11.98 -10.17
N MET A 96 -15.80 -11.80 -10.69
CA MET A 96 -15.56 -10.98 -11.85
C MET A 96 -16.23 -11.62 -13.08
N ARG A 97 -17.00 -10.81 -13.79
CA ARG A 97 -17.67 -11.18 -15.03
C ARG A 97 -17.33 -10.13 -16.09
N GLU A 98 -17.32 -10.57 -17.34
CA GLU A 98 -17.29 -9.65 -18.47
C GLU A 98 -18.46 -8.67 -18.36
N THR A 99 -18.19 -7.42 -18.70
CA THR A 99 -19.19 -6.34 -18.68
C THR A 99 -18.96 -5.45 -19.88
N GLU A 100 -20.06 -4.99 -20.48
CA GLU A 100 -19.97 -3.96 -21.49
C GLU A 100 -19.54 -2.65 -20.85
N ALA A 101 -18.53 -2.00 -21.45
CA ALA A 101 -18.07 -0.70 -21.00
C ALA A 101 -19.17 0.34 -21.28
N LEU A 102 -19.64 0.98 -20.22
CA LEU A 102 -20.69 1.99 -20.33
C LEU A 102 -20.13 3.25 -21.01
N SER A 103 -20.71 3.65 -22.14
CA SER A 103 -20.39 4.89 -22.85
C SER A 103 -21.05 6.13 -22.22
N VAL A 104 -22.04 5.91 -21.35
CA VAL A 104 -22.74 6.93 -20.57
C VAL A 104 -22.90 6.45 -19.12
N PRO A 105 -22.96 7.33 -18.12
CA PRO A 105 -23.23 6.93 -16.74
C PRO A 105 -24.55 6.17 -16.60
N GLU A 106 -24.58 5.14 -15.74
CA GLU A 106 -25.83 4.40 -15.47
C GLU A 106 -26.94 5.36 -15.00
N PRO A 107 -28.16 5.24 -15.54
CA PRO A 107 -29.32 5.94 -15.01
C PRO A 107 -29.46 5.66 -13.51
N GLY A 108 -29.54 6.71 -12.69
CA GLY A 108 -29.65 6.57 -11.24
C GLY A 108 -28.38 6.06 -10.55
N ARG A 109 -27.20 6.13 -11.19
CA ARG A 109 -25.91 5.82 -10.57
C ARG A 109 -25.80 6.57 -9.24
N LYS A 110 -25.87 5.82 -8.13
CA LYS A 110 -25.80 6.38 -6.78
C LYS A 110 -24.52 7.17 -6.64
N ARG A 111 -24.65 8.46 -6.33
CA ARG A 111 -23.53 9.27 -5.85
C ARG A 111 -23.61 9.31 -4.34
N ILE A 112 -22.46 9.37 -3.69
CA ILE A 112 -22.43 9.67 -2.27
C ILE A 112 -22.86 11.13 -2.14
N GLU A 113 -24.07 11.37 -1.66
CA GLU A 113 -24.56 12.70 -1.32
C GLU A 113 -24.13 12.99 0.12
N LEU A 114 -23.20 13.95 0.28
CA LEU A 114 -22.73 14.43 1.58
C LEU A 114 -23.18 15.89 1.74
N PRO A 115 -24.48 16.17 1.89
CA PRO A 115 -25.01 17.54 1.91
C PRO A 115 -24.43 18.41 3.04
N GLU A 116 -23.94 17.79 4.11
CA GLU A 116 -23.32 18.48 5.25
C GLU A 116 -21.80 18.71 5.08
N LEU A 117 -21.18 18.12 4.06
CA LEU A 117 -19.73 18.15 3.88
C LEU A 117 -19.37 19.19 2.81
N LEU A 118 -19.40 20.45 3.22
CA LEU A 118 -18.94 21.55 2.39
C LEU A 118 -17.41 21.51 2.24
N PRO A 119 -16.86 21.65 1.02
CA PRO A 119 -15.44 21.87 0.83
C PRO A 119 -14.96 23.05 1.67
N LEU A 120 -13.74 22.95 2.23
CA LEU A 120 -13.17 23.99 3.11
C LEU A 120 -13.11 25.37 2.43
N SER A 121 -12.93 25.41 1.11
CA SER A 121 -12.99 26.62 0.29
C SER A 121 -14.37 27.30 0.37
N THR A 122 -15.45 26.52 0.30
CA THR A 122 -16.83 27.01 0.37
C THR A 122 -17.20 27.51 1.76
N ILE A 123 -16.67 26.88 2.82
CA ILE A 123 -16.86 27.34 4.20
C ILE A 123 -16.18 28.70 4.42
N LYS A 124 -14.97 28.89 3.88
CA LYS A 124 -14.23 30.16 3.99
C LYS A 124 -14.94 31.31 3.28
N ALA A 125 -15.52 31.08 2.11
CA ALA A 125 -16.26 32.10 1.35
C ALA A 125 -17.59 32.53 1.99
N LYS A 126 -18.21 31.70 2.85
CA LYS A 126 -19.45 32.04 3.57
C LYS A 126 -19.22 32.88 4.84
N ARG A 127 -17.96 33.05 5.28
CA ARG A 127 -17.59 33.78 6.50
C ARG A 127 -17.07 35.20 6.24
N SER A 128 -17.00 35.61 4.98
CA SER A 128 -16.70 36.97 4.50
C SER A 128 -17.98 37.66 4.04
#